data_AF-A0A524I2P5-F1
#
_entry.id   AF-A0A524I2P5-F1
#
_cell.length_a   1.000
_cell.length_b   1.000
_cell.length_c   1.000
_cell.angle_alpha   90.00
_cell.angle_beta   90.00
_cell.angle_gamma   90.00
#
_symmetry.space_group_name_H-M   'P 1'
#
loop_
_entity.id
_entity.type
_entity.pdbx_description
1 polymer ?
#
loop_
_entity_poly.entity_id
_entity_poly.type
_entity_poly.pdbx_seq_one_letter_code
_entity_poly.pdbx_strand_id
1 'polypeptide(L)'
;MNAGPLASPSPGLRPRARPAPSGTRHRSNPYHRKIDRPSACPGNRFRGFNRFRRGRIEINFLPYPVRYEHATSLPALQQNHRQSQDRGDRLSSDEHVQERYPQTGEMPGMWHPAHRYRPEGGEMRIDELSSTAFAKAMEADPIVFLPLGACEAHGPHLPLGTDTFQPEETVTQVAKRVGGLVAPTINYGQHSSTLNMPGTISLTFDTLRSLVKDILESLHRNKVHKVVVLTGHFGSVHRIAIKLACEHATQHLGMKVMMLSDYQLALHLEKEICQGLEDGHGGLLETSRIMDIRPDLVAKERSHGEFVDSGYLIVSDPERCFPKGFSGDAGLASEEKGRRINTYIVDTLTELVRANFEG
;
A
#
# COMPACT_ATOMS: atom_id res chain seq x y z
N MET A 1 37.37 43.24 30.09
CA MET A 1 38.51 42.78 30.92
C MET A 1 38.72 41.30 30.67
N ASN A 2 39.99 40.88 30.63
CA ASN A 2 40.52 39.52 30.43
C ASN A 2 40.46 38.91 29.02
N ALA A 3 41.46 39.29 28.22
CA ALA A 3 42.04 38.43 27.19
C ALA A 3 43.17 37.59 27.83
N GLY A 4 43.04 36.27 27.82
CA GLY A 4 44.09 35.30 28.18
C GLY A 4 44.90 34.87 26.95
N PRO A 5 46.13 34.34 27.14
CA PRO A 5 47.17 34.40 26.13
C PRO A 5 47.18 33.24 25.12
N LEU A 6 47.71 33.59 23.95
CA LEU A 6 48.07 32.76 22.80
C LEU A 6 49.05 31.64 23.19
N ALA A 7 48.74 30.40 22.76
CA ALA A 7 49.69 29.29 22.73
C ALA A 7 50.17 29.06 21.29
N SER A 8 51.49 28.99 21.14
CA SER A 8 52.30 28.78 19.94
C SER A 8 52.22 27.35 19.35
N PRO A 9 52.60 27.15 18.07
CA PRO A 9 52.26 25.95 17.29
C PRO A 9 53.27 24.80 17.48
N SER A 10 52.77 23.57 17.46
CA SER A 10 53.60 22.35 17.38
C SER A 10 53.80 21.90 15.93
N PRO A 11 54.98 21.36 15.56
CA PRO A 11 55.42 21.15 14.19
C PRO A 11 54.81 19.91 13.53
N GLY A 12 54.67 20.00 12.19
CA GLY A 12 53.89 19.12 11.35
C GLY A 12 54.32 17.65 11.27
N LEU A 13 53.31 16.80 11.13
CA LEU A 13 53.42 15.43 10.66
C LEU A 13 53.00 15.38 9.19
N ARG A 14 53.95 15.00 8.33
CA ARG A 14 53.74 14.81 6.89
C ARG A 14 52.79 13.64 6.63
N PRO A 15 51.93 13.70 5.59
CA PRO A 15 51.08 12.58 5.21
C PRO A 15 51.90 11.44 4.60
N ARG A 16 51.72 10.22 5.11
CA ARG A 16 52.28 9.01 4.51
C ARG A 16 51.52 8.69 3.21
N ALA A 17 52.29 8.56 2.13
CA ALA A 17 51.81 8.19 0.80
C ALA A 17 51.17 6.80 0.78
N ARG A 18 50.07 6.67 0.03
CA ARG A 18 49.39 5.40 -0.26
C ARG A 18 50.27 4.51 -1.14
N PRO A 19 50.36 3.19 -0.89
CA PRO A 19 51.00 2.27 -1.83
C PRO A 19 50.14 2.08 -3.09
N ALA A 20 50.81 2.06 -4.24
CA ALA A 20 50.24 1.83 -5.55
C ALA A 20 49.71 0.38 -5.71
N PRO A 21 48.65 0.14 -6.51
CA PRO A 21 48.14 -1.20 -6.75
C PRO A 21 49.08 -1.98 -7.69
N SER A 22 49.54 -3.14 -7.21
CA SER A 22 50.26 -4.13 -7.99
C SER A 22 49.36 -4.73 -9.06
N GLY A 23 49.81 -4.68 -10.32
CA GLY A 23 49.08 -5.21 -11.47
C GLY A 23 49.00 -6.74 -11.49
N THR A 24 47.80 -7.23 -11.81
CA THR A 24 47.58 -8.60 -12.28
C THR A 24 46.63 -8.60 -13.47
N ARG A 25 47.25 -8.75 -14.64
CA ARG A 25 46.82 -9.44 -15.88
C ARG A 25 45.33 -9.45 -16.24
N HIS A 26 45.02 -8.72 -17.31
CA HIS A 26 43.88 -8.94 -18.19
C HIS A 26 43.70 -10.42 -18.55
N ARG A 27 42.54 -10.99 -18.21
CA ARG A 27 41.94 -12.11 -18.96
C ARG A 27 40.83 -11.55 -19.83
N SER A 28 40.98 -11.77 -21.14
CA SER A 28 40.02 -11.45 -22.19
C SER A 28 38.71 -12.22 -22.01
N ASN A 29 37.60 -11.50 -21.96
CA ASN A 29 36.23 -12.04 -22.02
C ASN A 29 35.84 -12.28 -23.50
N PRO A 30 35.55 -13.51 -23.95
CA PRO A 30 35.27 -13.81 -25.35
C PRO A 30 33.77 -13.86 -25.65
N TYR A 31 33.03 -12.78 -25.40
CA TYR A 31 31.64 -12.65 -25.88
C TYR A 31 31.32 -11.21 -26.30
N HIS A 32 31.95 -10.76 -27.38
CA HIS A 32 31.45 -9.65 -28.19
C HIS A 32 31.22 -10.16 -29.62
N ARG A 33 29.98 -10.55 -29.93
CA ARG A 33 29.50 -10.58 -31.32
C ARG A 33 28.66 -9.33 -31.57
N LYS A 34 29.09 -8.57 -32.58
CA LYS A 34 28.31 -7.52 -33.23
C LYS A 34 26.99 -8.11 -33.70
N ILE A 35 25.88 -7.45 -33.39
CA ILE A 35 24.59 -7.70 -34.04
C ILE A 35 24.35 -6.51 -34.97
N ASP A 36 24.45 -6.78 -36.26
CA ASP A 36 24.07 -5.87 -37.33
C ASP A 36 22.55 -5.64 -37.33
N ARG A 37 22.13 -4.39 -37.55
CA ARG A 37 20.72 -4.02 -37.76
C ARG A 37 20.26 -4.49 -39.14
N PRO A 38 19.07 -5.10 -39.26
CA PRO A 38 18.35 -5.12 -40.53
C PRO A 38 17.34 -3.98 -40.63
N SER A 39 17.26 -3.48 -41.85
CA SER A 39 16.45 -2.44 -42.45
C SER A 39 14.93 -2.66 -42.37
N ALA A 40 14.20 -1.53 -42.43
CA ALA A 40 12.75 -1.40 -42.49
C ALA A 40 12.11 -1.88 -43.80
N CYS A 41 10.82 -2.28 -43.75
CA CYS A 41 9.68 -1.96 -44.65
C CYS A 41 8.52 -2.99 -44.44
N PRO A 42 7.28 -2.79 -44.94
CA PRO A 42 6.30 -1.79 -44.50
C PRO A 42 4.87 -2.38 -44.27
N GLY A 43 4.04 -1.66 -43.51
CA GLY A 43 2.59 -1.54 -43.74
C GLY A 43 1.66 -2.65 -43.24
N ASN A 44 0.73 -2.28 -42.35
CA ASN A 44 -0.67 -2.65 -42.57
C ASN A 44 -1.62 -1.60 -41.97
N ARG A 45 -2.42 -1.00 -42.85
CA ARG A 45 -3.57 -0.15 -42.51
C ARG A 45 -4.74 -1.07 -42.19
N PHE A 46 -5.48 -0.79 -41.12
CA PHE A 46 -6.91 -1.09 -41.09
C PHE A 46 -7.68 0.14 -40.63
N ARG A 47 -8.59 0.58 -41.50
CA ARG A 47 -9.61 1.61 -41.28
C ARG A 47 -10.89 0.95 -40.75
N GLY A 48 -11.62 1.68 -39.91
CA GLY A 48 -13.07 1.54 -39.68
C GLY A 48 -13.40 1.15 -38.24
N PHE A 49 -14.43 1.66 -37.57
CA PHE A 49 -15.44 2.68 -37.88
C PHE A 49 -16.03 3.10 -36.52
N ASN A 50 -16.29 4.39 -36.31
CA ASN A 50 -17.05 4.88 -35.16
C ASN A 50 -18.54 4.53 -35.30
N ARG A 51 -19.15 3.97 -34.25
CA ARG A 51 -20.58 4.15 -33.96
C ARG A 51 -20.83 4.07 -32.45
N PHE A 52 -21.12 5.23 -31.87
CA PHE A 52 -21.72 5.37 -30.54
C PHE A 52 -23.17 4.87 -30.55
N ARG A 53 -23.54 4.03 -29.58
CA ARG A 53 -24.89 3.99 -28.98
C ARG A 53 -24.82 3.61 -27.49
N ARG A 54 -25.78 4.17 -26.76
CA ARG A 54 -25.93 4.29 -25.30
C ARG A 54 -26.00 2.95 -24.53
N GLY A 55 -25.44 2.96 -23.31
CA GLY A 55 -26.05 2.31 -22.15
C GLY A 55 -25.60 0.88 -21.80
N ARG A 56 -24.40 0.73 -21.23
CA ARG A 56 -24.02 -0.24 -20.19
C ARG A 56 -22.53 -0.04 -19.89
N ILE A 57 -22.17 0.12 -18.62
CA ILE A 57 -20.77 0.01 -18.21
C ILE A 57 -20.44 -1.49 -18.26
N GLU A 58 -19.80 -1.94 -19.34
CA GLU A 58 -19.19 -3.26 -19.38
C GLU A 58 -17.85 -3.19 -18.63
N ILE A 59 -17.82 -3.75 -17.41
CA ILE A 59 -16.57 -4.05 -16.72
C ILE A 59 -15.97 -5.27 -17.44
N ASN A 60 -15.15 -5.02 -18.45
CA ASN A 60 -14.37 -6.07 -19.10
C ASN A 60 -13.23 -6.49 -18.16
N PHE A 61 -13.43 -7.59 -17.44
CA PHE A 61 -12.30 -8.38 -16.95
C PHE A 61 -11.50 -8.82 -18.17
N LEU A 62 -10.29 -8.31 -18.35
CA LEU A 62 -9.32 -8.89 -19.27
C LEU A 62 -8.71 -10.11 -18.57
N PRO A 63 -9.05 -11.36 -18.95
CA PRO A 63 -8.25 -12.49 -18.54
C PRO A 63 -6.93 -12.41 -19.32
N TYR A 64 -5.81 -12.29 -18.60
CA TYR A 64 -4.51 -12.63 -19.15
C TYR A 64 -4.55 -14.09 -19.64
N PRO A 65 -4.35 -14.40 -20.94
CA PRO A 65 -4.36 -15.78 -21.38
C PRO A 65 -3.00 -16.42 -21.07
N VAL A 66 -2.93 -17.20 -19.99
CA VAL A 66 -1.88 -18.22 -19.84
C VAL A 66 -2.34 -19.45 -20.61
N ARG A 67 -1.81 -19.64 -21.82
CA ARG A 67 -1.96 -20.91 -22.54
C ARG A 67 -1.02 -21.93 -21.89
N TYR A 68 -1.57 -22.95 -21.23
CA TYR A 68 -0.86 -24.18 -20.93
C TYR A 68 -1.02 -25.13 -22.11
N GLU A 69 0.07 -25.40 -22.82
CA GLU A 69 0.15 -26.53 -23.73
C GLU A 69 0.40 -27.81 -22.92
N HIS A 70 -0.40 -28.84 -23.22
CA HIS A 70 -0.29 -30.16 -22.62
C HIS A 70 1.07 -30.80 -22.94
N ALA A 71 1.87 -31.06 -21.90
CA ALA A 71 2.96 -32.02 -21.96
C ALA A 71 2.59 -33.24 -21.10
N THR A 72 2.45 -34.37 -21.78
CA THR A 72 2.12 -35.69 -21.27
C THR A 72 3.25 -36.35 -20.47
N SER A 73 2.83 -37.24 -19.56
CA SER A 73 3.56 -38.35 -18.93
C SER A 73 4.69 -38.05 -17.93
N LEU A 74 4.34 -38.21 -16.65
CA LEU A 74 5.23 -38.62 -15.55
C LEU A 74 5.61 -40.10 -15.68
N PRO A 75 6.79 -40.50 -15.18
CA PRO A 75 6.96 -41.81 -14.54
C PRO A 75 6.94 -41.66 -13.02
N ALA A 76 6.18 -42.56 -12.38
CA ALA A 76 6.07 -42.72 -10.95
C ALA A 76 7.42 -43.07 -10.30
N LEU A 77 7.75 -42.42 -9.18
CA LEU A 77 8.79 -42.87 -8.26
C LEU A 77 8.18 -43.07 -6.87
N GLN A 78 8.37 -44.29 -6.38
CA GLN A 78 7.80 -44.88 -5.18
C GLN A 78 8.30 -44.23 -3.88
N GLN A 79 7.45 -44.38 -2.88
CA GLN A 79 7.60 -44.05 -1.47
C GLN A 79 8.94 -44.49 -0.86
N ASN A 80 9.44 -43.71 0.08
CA ASN A 80 10.12 -44.23 1.25
C ASN A 80 9.74 -43.42 2.49
N HIS A 81 8.85 -44.00 3.30
CA HIS A 81 8.65 -43.65 4.69
C HIS A 81 9.89 -44.04 5.49
N ARG A 82 10.51 -43.09 6.20
CA ARG A 82 11.26 -43.38 7.42
C ARG A 82 10.87 -42.40 8.51
N GLN A 83 10.28 -42.97 9.56
CA GLN A 83 10.08 -42.38 10.86
C GLN A 83 11.45 -42.14 11.52
N SER A 84 11.59 -41.00 12.19
CA SER A 84 12.54 -40.84 13.28
C SER A 84 11.84 -40.08 14.41
N GLN A 85 11.35 -40.84 15.38
CA GLN A 85 11.14 -40.38 16.74
C GLN A 85 12.51 -40.30 17.40
N ASP A 86 12.85 -39.19 18.07
CA ASP A 86 13.29 -39.28 19.47
C ASP A 86 13.36 -37.90 20.15
N ARG A 87 12.91 -37.90 21.41
CA ARG A 87 13.25 -37.05 22.58
C ARG A 87 13.37 -35.54 22.39
N GLY A 88 12.60 -34.70 23.09
CA GLY A 88 12.20 -34.78 24.49
C GLY A 88 13.06 -33.83 25.30
N ASP A 89 12.52 -32.67 25.65
CA ASP A 89 12.87 -32.01 26.91
C ASP A 89 11.71 -31.13 27.37
N ARG A 90 11.21 -31.49 28.55
CA ARG A 90 10.29 -30.71 29.37
C ARG A 90 11.14 -29.71 30.14
N LEU A 91 10.78 -28.44 30.08
CA LEU A 91 11.07 -27.51 31.16
C LEU A 91 9.75 -26.88 31.60
N SER A 92 9.32 -27.27 32.80
CA SER A 92 8.33 -26.57 33.59
C SER A 92 9.00 -25.38 34.24
N SER A 93 8.26 -24.27 34.37
CA SER A 93 7.91 -23.75 35.69
C SER A 93 7.12 -22.46 35.52
N ASP A 94 6.00 -22.45 36.21
CA ASP A 94 5.16 -21.32 36.52
C ASP A 94 5.97 -20.10 36.97
N GLU A 95 5.71 -18.94 36.38
CA GLU A 95 5.83 -17.67 37.10
C GLU A 95 4.62 -16.80 36.81
N HIS A 96 3.87 -16.55 37.89
CA HIS A 96 2.76 -15.62 37.98
C HIS A 96 3.21 -14.20 37.63
N VAL A 97 2.79 -13.69 36.46
CA VAL A 97 2.83 -12.24 36.22
C VAL A 97 1.55 -11.65 36.81
N GLN A 98 1.64 -11.20 38.06
CA GLN A 98 0.60 -10.36 38.66
C GLN A 98 0.52 -9.03 37.91
N GLU A 99 -0.62 -8.79 37.25
CA GLU A 99 -1.05 -7.46 36.80
C GLU A 99 -1.00 -6.46 37.95
N ARG A 100 -0.24 -5.38 37.78
CA ARG A 100 -0.36 -4.18 38.61
C ARG A 100 -0.71 -3.01 37.70
N TYR A 101 -2.00 -2.71 37.60
CA TYR A 101 -2.47 -1.40 37.14
C TYR A 101 -2.16 -0.37 38.24
N PRO A 102 -1.42 0.72 37.97
CA PRO A 102 -1.37 1.83 38.91
C PRO A 102 -2.71 2.56 38.93
N GLN A 103 -3.19 2.82 40.15
CA GLN A 103 -4.39 3.59 40.43
C GLN A 103 -4.23 5.07 40.03
N THR A 104 -5.36 5.60 39.58
CA THR A 104 -5.68 6.96 39.16
C THR A 104 -4.90 8.09 39.84
N GLY A 105 -4.25 8.94 39.02
CA GLY A 105 -3.83 10.30 39.36
C GLY A 105 -4.35 11.26 38.28
N GLU A 106 -5.03 12.31 38.71
CA GLU A 106 -5.71 13.30 37.87
C GLU A 106 -4.76 14.05 36.93
N MET A 107 -5.15 14.22 35.66
CA MET A 107 -4.52 15.15 34.72
C MET A 107 -5.58 16.12 34.19
N PRO A 108 -5.49 17.43 34.48
CA PRO A 108 -6.42 18.42 33.97
C PRO A 108 -5.96 18.98 32.61
N GLY A 109 -6.91 19.11 31.68
CA GLY A 109 -6.93 20.22 30.73
C GLY A 109 -6.71 19.90 29.24
N MET A 110 -7.80 20.06 28.50
CA MET A 110 -7.88 20.41 27.07
C MET A 110 -7.65 19.31 26.03
N TRP A 111 -8.69 18.51 25.82
CA TRP A 111 -9.11 18.09 24.49
C TRP A 111 -10.55 18.57 24.27
N HIS A 112 -10.78 19.33 23.19
CA HIS A 112 -12.03 19.51 22.40
C HIS A 112 -12.05 20.90 21.72
N PRO A 113 -12.52 21.00 20.46
CA PRO A 113 -13.90 20.66 20.05
C PRO A 113 -13.93 19.69 18.85
N ALA A 114 -14.95 18.86 18.61
CA ALA A 114 -16.36 18.98 18.97
C ALA A 114 -17.02 17.60 19.08
N HIS A 115 -17.88 17.43 20.09
CA HIS A 115 -18.93 16.41 20.06
C HIS A 115 -19.81 16.60 18.82
N ARG A 116 -20.19 15.49 18.17
CA ARG A 116 -21.53 15.33 17.59
C ARG A 116 -21.87 13.85 17.40
N TYR A 117 -22.55 13.29 18.41
CA TYR A 117 -23.41 12.12 18.21
C TYR A 117 -24.37 12.39 17.03
N ARG A 118 -24.45 11.48 16.05
CA ARG A 118 -25.52 11.48 15.03
C ARG A 118 -25.85 10.08 14.48
N PRO A 119 -26.90 9.43 14.98
CA PRO A 119 -27.84 8.68 14.16
C PRO A 119 -29.00 9.62 13.76
N GLU A 120 -29.63 9.55 12.58
CA GLU A 120 -29.70 8.50 11.56
C GLU A 120 -29.14 8.99 10.21
N GLY A 121 -28.53 8.08 9.42
CA GLY A 121 -28.21 8.26 8.00
C GLY A 121 -26.79 8.76 7.63
N GLY A 122 -25.76 8.52 8.46
CA GLY A 122 -24.37 8.89 8.16
C GLY A 122 -23.34 7.85 8.66
N GLU A 123 -22.07 8.04 8.30
CA GLU A 123 -20.97 7.19 8.79
C GLU A 123 -20.88 7.21 10.32
N MET A 124 -20.42 6.10 10.90
CA MET A 124 -20.00 6.06 12.30
C MET A 124 -18.62 5.42 12.38
N ARG A 125 -17.67 6.09 13.00
CA ARG A 125 -16.35 5.49 13.24
C ARG A 125 -16.35 4.69 14.52
N ILE A 126 -15.81 3.47 14.49
CA ILE A 126 -15.79 2.57 15.65
C ILE A 126 -15.01 3.19 16.81
N ASP A 127 -13.93 3.91 16.54
CA ASP A 127 -13.10 4.61 17.53
C ASP A 127 -13.78 5.83 18.18
N GLU A 128 -14.93 6.27 17.67
CA GLU A 128 -15.75 7.35 18.23
C GLU A 128 -16.99 6.84 18.98
N LEU A 129 -17.25 5.54 18.96
CA LEU A 129 -18.38 4.91 19.64
C LEU A 129 -18.00 4.41 21.03
N SER A 130 -18.92 4.59 21.99
CA SER A 130 -18.87 3.80 23.22
C SER A 130 -19.23 2.33 22.94
N SER A 131 -18.85 1.42 23.82
CA SER A 131 -19.18 -0.01 23.66
C SER A 131 -20.68 -0.28 23.56
N THR A 132 -21.52 0.50 24.25
CA THR A 132 -22.99 0.40 24.17
C THR A 132 -23.53 0.92 22.84
N ALA A 133 -22.97 2.00 22.31
CA ALA A 133 -23.34 2.52 20.99
C ALA A 133 -22.91 1.57 19.86
N PHE A 134 -21.71 0.98 19.97
CA PHE A 134 -21.23 -0.05 19.05
C PHE A 134 -22.15 -1.28 19.04
N ALA A 135 -22.49 -1.81 20.23
CA ALA A 135 -23.40 -2.95 20.35
C ALA A 135 -24.76 -2.67 19.68
N LYS A 136 -25.30 -1.46 19.85
CA LYS A 136 -26.54 -1.05 19.19
C LYS A 136 -26.39 -0.92 17.66
N ALA A 137 -25.29 -0.37 17.17
CA ALA A 137 -25.05 -0.26 15.73
C ALA A 137 -24.95 -1.65 15.05
N MET A 138 -24.41 -2.64 15.75
CA MET A 138 -24.30 -4.02 15.27
C MET A 138 -25.64 -4.73 15.09
N GLU A 139 -26.74 -4.26 15.70
CA GLU A 139 -28.09 -4.83 15.50
C GLU A 139 -28.55 -4.75 14.03
N ALA A 140 -28.02 -3.80 13.26
CA ALA A 140 -28.30 -3.64 11.84
C ALA A 140 -27.44 -4.53 10.92
N ASP A 141 -26.55 -5.36 11.47
CA ASP A 141 -25.52 -6.11 10.72
C ASP A 141 -24.80 -5.21 9.69
N PRO A 142 -24.12 -4.13 10.13
CA PRO A 142 -23.54 -3.16 9.22
C PRO A 142 -22.36 -3.75 8.44
N ILE A 143 -22.08 -3.15 7.27
CA ILE A 143 -20.80 -3.32 6.60
C ILE A 143 -19.74 -2.56 7.42
N VAL A 144 -18.61 -3.20 7.69
CA VAL A 144 -17.44 -2.55 8.31
C VAL A 144 -16.38 -2.25 7.25
N PHE A 145 -15.99 -0.99 7.14
CA PHE A 145 -14.91 -0.54 6.28
C PHE A 145 -13.61 -0.48 7.08
N LEU A 146 -12.57 -1.18 6.64
CA LEU A 146 -11.24 -1.15 7.21
C LEU A 146 -10.29 -0.39 6.26
N PRO A 147 -10.02 0.90 6.51
CA PRO A 147 -9.01 1.65 5.78
C PRO A 147 -7.61 1.20 6.22
N LEU A 148 -6.74 0.94 5.24
CA LEU A 148 -5.40 0.42 5.45
C LEU A 148 -4.40 1.18 4.56
N GLY A 149 -3.63 2.06 5.18
CA GLY A 149 -2.61 2.83 4.49
C GLY A 149 -1.19 2.33 4.72
N ALA A 150 -0.26 3.25 4.54
CA ALA A 150 1.14 3.04 4.79
C ALA A 150 1.84 4.38 5.10
N CYS A 151 3.04 4.29 5.68
CA CYS A 151 3.90 5.44 5.93
C CYS A 151 5.06 5.38 4.94
N GLU A 152 4.95 6.10 3.83
CA GLU A 152 5.80 5.95 2.65
C GLU A 152 6.18 7.30 2.02
N ALA A 153 7.44 7.43 1.63
CA ALA A 153 7.90 8.55 0.83
C ALA A 153 7.22 8.59 -0.55
N HIS A 154 6.62 9.72 -0.89
CA HIS A 154 5.96 9.99 -2.17
C HIS A 154 6.60 11.19 -2.88
N GLY A 155 7.93 11.22 -2.88
CA GLY A 155 8.72 12.34 -3.35
C GLY A 155 8.71 13.53 -2.37
N PRO A 156 9.28 14.68 -2.76
CA PRO A 156 9.43 15.84 -1.88
C PRO A 156 8.13 16.64 -1.69
N HIS A 157 7.10 16.38 -2.49
CA HIS A 157 5.89 17.20 -2.56
C HIS A 157 4.68 16.63 -1.82
N LEU A 158 4.71 15.34 -1.46
CA LEU A 158 3.61 14.66 -0.78
C LEU A 158 3.96 14.24 0.65
N PRO A 159 2.96 14.18 1.54
CA PRO A 159 3.16 13.71 2.90
C PRO A 159 3.40 12.19 2.95
N LEU A 160 4.13 11.73 3.97
CA LEU A 160 4.37 10.30 4.24
C LEU A 160 3.07 9.50 4.45
N GLY A 161 1.98 10.16 4.82
CA GLY A 161 0.66 9.56 5.04
C GLY A 161 -0.24 9.52 3.80
N THR A 162 0.29 9.74 2.59
CA THR A 162 -0.50 9.75 1.35
C THR A 162 -1.35 8.49 1.19
N ASP A 163 -0.77 7.31 1.43
CA ASP A 163 -1.46 6.02 1.38
C ASP A 163 -2.50 5.82 2.48
N THR A 164 -2.47 6.64 3.52
CA THR A 164 -3.43 6.58 4.64
C THR A 164 -4.60 7.52 4.41
N PHE A 165 -4.34 8.76 3.99
CA PHE A 165 -5.39 9.76 3.80
C PHE A 165 -6.35 9.39 2.66
N GLN A 166 -5.83 8.81 1.58
CA GLN A 166 -6.61 8.42 0.41
C GLN A 166 -7.73 7.39 0.72
N PRO A 167 -7.42 6.21 1.29
CA PRO A 167 -8.44 5.21 1.60
C PRO A 167 -9.34 5.64 2.76
N GLU A 168 -8.81 6.40 3.74
CA GLU A 168 -9.61 6.91 4.86
C GLU A 168 -10.73 7.82 4.37
N GLU A 169 -10.42 8.84 3.58
CA GLU A 169 -11.45 9.72 3.00
C GLU A 169 -12.42 8.92 2.13
N THR A 170 -11.89 8.00 1.32
CA THR A 170 -12.72 7.19 0.41
C THR A 170 -13.74 6.35 1.18
N VAL A 171 -13.32 5.57 2.19
CA VAL A 171 -14.27 4.74 2.95
C VAL A 171 -15.24 5.58 3.76
N THR A 172 -14.80 6.74 4.26
CA THR A 172 -15.66 7.69 4.96
C THR A 172 -16.81 8.16 4.09
N GLN A 173 -16.53 8.55 2.84
CA GLN A 173 -17.57 8.98 1.91
C GLN A 173 -18.47 7.83 1.45
N VAL A 174 -17.92 6.63 1.26
CA VAL A 174 -18.73 5.46 0.90
C VAL A 174 -19.64 5.05 2.06
N ALA A 175 -19.13 4.99 3.29
CA ALA A 175 -19.90 4.63 4.49
C ALA A 175 -21.07 5.59 4.72
N LYS A 176 -20.91 6.90 4.43
CA LYS A 176 -22.03 7.87 4.45
C LYS A 176 -23.15 7.54 3.46
N ARG A 177 -22.82 6.94 2.31
CA ARG A 177 -23.76 6.69 1.20
C ARG A 177 -24.49 5.36 1.28
N VAL A 178 -23.83 4.33 1.82
CA VAL A 178 -24.39 2.97 1.93
C VAL A 178 -24.78 2.61 3.37
N GLY A 179 -24.36 3.43 4.35
CA GLY A 179 -24.44 3.07 5.75
C GLY A 179 -23.36 2.05 6.12
N GLY A 180 -22.77 2.20 7.29
CA GLY A 180 -21.75 1.29 7.77
C GLY A 180 -20.89 1.89 8.86
N LEU A 181 -19.97 1.07 9.36
CA LEU A 181 -18.99 1.48 10.36
C LEU A 181 -17.62 1.58 9.73
N VAL A 182 -16.86 2.61 10.08
CA VAL A 182 -15.45 2.73 9.69
C VAL A 182 -14.59 2.28 10.87
N ALA A 183 -13.78 1.24 10.66
CA ALA A 183 -12.83 0.75 11.65
C ALA A 183 -11.63 1.71 11.76
N PRO A 184 -10.87 1.67 12.88
CA PRO A 184 -9.67 2.48 13.02
C PRO A 184 -8.67 2.21 11.88
N THR A 185 -8.11 3.28 11.34
CA THR A 185 -7.18 3.21 10.21
C THR A 185 -5.86 2.54 10.60
N ILE A 186 -5.41 1.60 9.77
CA ILE A 186 -4.06 1.03 9.88
C ILE A 186 -3.10 1.95 9.14
N ASN A 187 -2.22 2.64 9.87
CA ASN A 187 -1.33 3.67 9.31
C ASN A 187 0.02 3.14 8.79
N TYR A 188 0.28 1.84 8.93
CA TYR A 188 1.55 1.21 8.56
C TYR A 188 1.33 0.05 7.60
N GLY A 189 2.13 0.02 6.54
CA GLY A 189 2.05 -0.97 5.47
C GLY A 189 3.34 -1.77 5.33
N GLN A 190 3.49 -2.42 4.18
CA GLN A 190 4.69 -3.18 3.83
C GLN A 190 5.29 -2.52 2.60
N HIS A 191 6.55 -2.13 2.69
CA HIS A 191 7.29 -1.47 1.63
C HIS A 191 8.47 -2.35 1.23
N SER A 192 8.75 -2.40 -0.06
CA SER A 192 10.00 -2.97 -0.58
C SER A 192 10.89 -1.89 -1.17
N SER A 193 10.32 -1.00 -1.98
CA SER A 193 11.09 -0.22 -2.96
C SER A 193 11.37 1.23 -2.54
N THR A 194 10.95 1.61 -1.33
CA THR A 194 11.08 2.96 -0.77
C THR A 194 11.71 2.93 0.64
N LEU A 195 12.23 1.78 1.09
CA LEU A 195 12.78 1.57 2.44
C LEU A 195 13.99 2.47 2.75
N ASN A 196 14.77 2.82 1.73
CA ASN A 196 15.91 3.71 1.86
C ASN A 196 15.51 5.20 1.96
N MET A 197 14.24 5.54 1.77
CA MET A 197 13.76 6.91 1.81
C MET A 197 13.50 7.38 3.24
N PRO A 198 13.92 8.61 3.61
CA PRO A 198 13.68 9.14 4.94
C PRO A 198 12.19 9.18 5.30
N GLY A 199 11.85 8.62 6.46
CA GLY A 199 10.49 8.63 7.00
C GLY A 199 9.61 7.45 6.56
N THR A 200 10.01 6.66 5.56
CA THR A 200 9.33 5.40 5.24
C THR A 200 9.45 4.43 6.42
N ILE A 201 8.32 3.92 6.90
CA ILE A 201 8.26 2.95 8.02
C ILE A 201 7.50 1.72 7.55
N SER A 202 8.16 0.56 7.54
CA SER A 202 7.59 -0.68 7.02
C SER A 202 7.41 -1.75 8.07
N LEU A 203 6.28 -2.46 7.96
CA LEU A 203 6.09 -3.78 8.54
C LEU A 203 6.71 -4.84 7.63
N THR A 204 6.99 -6.02 8.18
CA THR A 204 7.29 -7.20 7.37
C THR A 204 6.01 -7.75 6.74
N PHE A 205 6.15 -8.59 5.72
CA PHE A 205 5.03 -9.31 5.12
C PHE A 205 4.20 -10.09 6.16
N ASP A 206 4.87 -10.88 7.01
CA ASP A 206 4.19 -11.70 8.02
C ASP A 206 3.58 -10.86 9.12
N THR A 207 4.22 -9.76 9.52
CA THR A 207 3.63 -8.80 10.48
C THR A 207 2.35 -8.19 9.93
N LEU A 208 2.35 -7.68 8.69
CA LEU A 208 1.17 -7.08 8.08
C LEU A 208 0.05 -8.13 7.92
N ARG A 209 0.37 -9.32 7.41
CA ARG A 209 -0.58 -10.42 7.25
C ARG A 209 -1.21 -10.81 8.59
N SER A 210 -0.40 -10.95 9.64
CA SER A 210 -0.87 -11.34 10.98
C SER A 210 -1.71 -10.23 11.61
N LEU A 211 -1.29 -8.98 11.48
CA LEU A 211 -2.05 -7.81 11.95
C LEU A 211 -3.46 -7.77 11.34
N VAL A 212 -3.56 -7.86 10.01
CA VAL A 212 -4.87 -7.83 9.32
C VAL A 212 -5.71 -9.03 9.72
N LYS A 213 -5.11 -10.23 9.82
CA LYS A 213 -5.80 -11.44 10.28
C LYS A 213 -6.38 -11.26 11.69
N ASP A 214 -5.58 -10.77 12.64
CA ASP A 214 -6.00 -10.61 14.03
C ASP A 214 -7.10 -9.55 14.19
N ILE A 215 -7.06 -8.50 13.35
CA ILE A 215 -8.12 -7.50 13.27
C ILE A 215 -9.41 -8.13 12.72
N LEU A 216 -9.36 -8.87 11.61
CA LEU A 216 -10.54 -9.53 11.04
C LEU A 216 -11.13 -10.58 12.00
N GLU A 217 -10.30 -11.35 12.69
CA GLU A 217 -10.73 -12.29 13.74
C GLU A 217 -11.40 -11.56 14.91
N SER A 218 -10.88 -10.38 15.29
CA SER A 218 -11.47 -9.55 16.35
C SER A 218 -12.78 -8.89 15.93
N LEU A 219 -12.90 -8.46 14.66
CA LEU A 219 -14.16 -7.98 14.10
C LEU A 219 -15.20 -9.10 14.07
N HIS A 220 -14.81 -10.30 13.61
CA HIS A 220 -15.67 -11.48 13.62
C HIS A 220 -16.15 -11.86 15.03
N ARG A 221 -15.26 -11.81 16.04
CA ARG A 221 -15.63 -12.02 17.45
C ARG A 221 -16.72 -11.05 17.91
N ASN A 222 -16.70 -9.82 17.39
CA ASN A 222 -17.71 -8.78 17.60
C ASN A 222 -18.91 -8.86 16.64
N LYS A 223 -19.15 -10.03 16.02
CA LYS A 223 -20.30 -10.31 15.15
C LYS A 223 -20.33 -9.50 13.86
N VAL A 224 -19.18 -9.01 13.40
CA VAL A 224 -19.06 -8.42 12.06
C VAL A 224 -19.01 -9.54 11.03
N HIS A 225 -19.96 -9.52 10.09
CA HIS A 225 -20.06 -10.52 9.03
C HIS A 225 -19.63 -10.00 7.64
N LYS A 226 -19.67 -8.68 7.43
CA LYS A 226 -19.42 -8.01 6.15
C LYS A 226 -18.30 -6.98 6.29
N VAL A 227 -17.20 -7.15 5.55
CA VAL A 227 -16.05 -6.25 5.62
C VAL A 227 -15.58 -5.81 4.23
N VAL A 228 -15.26 -4.52 4.10
CA VAL A 228 -14.52 -3.96 2.97
C VAL A 228 -13.15 -3.52 3.47
N VAL A 229 -12.09 -4.17 3.02
CA VAL A 229 -10.71 -3.74 3.28
C VAL A 229 -10.24 -2.91 2.10
N LEU A 230 -10.03 -1.61 2.32
CA LEU A 230 -9.59 -0.68 1.28
C LEU A 230 -8.18 -0.20 1.60
N THR A 231 -7.24 -0.45 0.68
CA THR A 231 -5.86 0.02 0.85
C THR A 231 -5.45 1.14 -0.11
N GLY A 232 -4.74 2.14 0.40
CA GLY A 232 -4.13 3.19 -0.42
C GLY A 232 -2.80 2.77 -1.05
N HIS A 233 -2.07 1.85 -0.41
CA HIS A 233 -0.75 1.44 -0.87
C HIS A 233 -0.82 0.34 -1.95
N PHE A 234 -0.24 0.60 -3.13
CA PHE A 234 -0.41 -0.28 -4.30
C PHE A 234 0.65 -1.39 -4.44
N GLY A 235 1.62 -1.47 -3.53
CA GLY A 235 2.67 -2.49 -3.51
C GLY A 235 2.15 -3.93 -3.60
N SER A 236 2.77 -4.76 -4.43
CA SER A 236 2.29 -6.13 -4.69
C SER A 236 2.39 -7.04 -3.46
N VAL A 237 3.54 -7.04 -2.79
CA VAL A 237 3.80 -7.85 -1.58
C VAL A 237 2.84 -7.42 -0.45
N HIS A 238 2.62 -6.12 -0.28
CA HIS A 238 1.62 -5.57 0.63
C HIS A 238 0.21 -6.08 0.36
N ARG A 239 -0.28 -5.93 -0.88
CA ARG A 239 -1.62 -6.38 -1.26
C ARG A 239 -1.79 -7.89 -1.14
N ILE A 240 -0.75 -8.67 -1.43
CA ILE A 240 -0.76 -10.13 -1.24
C ILE A 240 -0.89 -10.47 0.25
N ALA A 241 -0.17 -9.80 1.15
CA ALA A 241 -0.27 -10.03 2.59
C ALA A 241 -1.70 -9.84 3.09
N ILE A 242 -2.33 -8.73 2.69
CA ILE A 242 -3.72 -8.40 3.03
C ILE A 242 -4.68 -9.44 2.42
N LYS A 243 -4.51 -9.77 1.15
CA LYS A 243 -5.36 -10.75 0.45
C LYS A 243 -5.36 -12.10 1.17
N LEU A 244 -4.21 -12.61 1.60
CA LEU A 244 -4.13 -13.88 2.32
C LEU A 244 -4.83 -13.81 3.69
N ALA A 245 -4.78 -12.68 4.39
CA ALA A 245 -5.53 -12.48 5.62
C ALA A 245 -7.06 -12.43 5.38
N CYS A 246 -7.49 -11.77 4.30
CA CYS A 246 -8.90 -11.75 3.89
C CYS A 246 -9.39 -13.15 3.48
N GLU A 247 -8.58 -13.95 2.77
CA GLU A 247 -8.91 -15.33 2.43
C GLU A 247 -9.04 -16.22 3.66
N HIS A 248 -8.20 -16.02 4.68
CA HIS A 248 -8.36 -16.70 5.97
C HIS A 248 -9.71 -16.37 6.60
N ALA A 249 -10.11 -15.10 6.62
CA ALA A 249 -11.39 -14.67 7.18
C ALA A 249 -12.59 -15.26 6.42
N THR A 250 -12.54 -15.36 5.09
CA THR A 250 -13.63 -15.96 4.31
C THR A 250 -13.70 -17.47 4.51
N GLN A 251 -12.56 -18.17 4.48
CA GLN A 251 -12.51 -19.63 4.52
C GLN A 251 -12.74 -20.21 5.92
N HIS A 252 -12.27 -19.53 6.96
CA HIS A 252 -12.28 -20.07 8.32
C HIS A 252 -13.29 -19.40 9.25
N LEU A 253 -13.70 -18.16 8.96
CA LEU A 253 -14.67 -17.41 9.79
C LEU A 253 -16.03 -17.24 9.09
N GLY A 254 -16.14 -17.60 7.80
CA GLY A 254 -17.37 -17.42 7.03
C GLY A 254 -17.76 -15.95 6.80
N MET A 255 -16.81 -15.01 6.95
CA MET A 255 -17.03 -13.60 6.68
C MET A 255 -17.17 -13.36 5.17
N LYS A 256 -18.00 -12.38 4.79
CA LYS A 256 -18.04 -11.84 3.44
C LYS A 256 -17.08 -10.66 3.36
N VAL A 257 -15.98 -10.82 2.63
CA VAL A 257 -14.90 -9.82 2.56
C VAL A 257 -14.69 -9.35 1.13
N MET A 258 -14.68 -8.04 0.93
CA MET A 258 -14.21 -7.38 -0.29
C MET A 258 -12.85 -6.73 0.02
N MET A 259 -11.86 -6.95 -0.84
CA MET A 259 -10.53 -6.34 -0.70
C MET A 259 -10.10 -5.75 -2.03
N LEU A 260 -9.68 -4.49 -1.99
CA LEU A 260 -9.13 -3.77 -3.14
C LEU A 260 -8.25 -2.61 -2.70
N SER A 261 -7.52 -2.05 -3.64
CA SER A 261 -6.89 -0.74 -3.49
C SER A 261 -7.69 0.33 -4.22
N ASP A 262 -7.81 1.52 -3.63
CA ASP A 262 -8.47 2.66 -4.29
C ASP A 262 -7.70 3.15 -5.53
N TYR A 263 -6.37 2.98 -5.53
CA TYR A 263 -5.52 3.28 -6.68
C TYR A 263 -5.84 2.39 -7.89
N GLN A 264 -6.34 1.15 -7.68
CA GLN A 264 -6.83 0.32 -8.78
C GLN A 264 -7.99 0.97 -9.54
N LEU A 265 -8.85 1.69 -8.82
CA LEU A 265 -9.96 2.44 -9.42
C LEU A 265 -9.45 3.73 -10.06
N ALA A 266 -8.49 4.42 -9.42
CA ALA A 266 -7.87 5.63 -9.97
C ALA A 266 -7.25 5.39 -11.36
N LEU A 267 -6.61 4.24 -11.57
CA LEU A 267 -5.99 3.85 -12.84
C LEU A 267 -6.97 3.83 -14.04
N HIS A 268 -8.27 3.68 -13.80
CA HIS A 268 -9.27 3.77 -14.88
C HIS A 268 -9.34 5.17 -15.51
N LEU A 269 -8.89 6.20 -14.79
CA LEU A 269 -8.87 7.59 -15.24
C LEU A 269 -7.50 8.06 -15.73
N GLU A 270 -6.45 7.23 -15.60
CA GLU A 270 -5.06 7.61 -15.86
C GLU A 270 -4.90 8.25 -17.25
N LYS A 271 -5.36 7.59 -18.31
CA LYS A 271 -5.24 8.08 -19.69
C LYS A 271 -5.87 9.46 -19.89
N GLU A 272 -6.99 9.72 -19.22
CA GLU A 272 -7.71 10.96 -19.36
C GLU A 272 -7.09 12.09 -18.53
N ILE A 273 -6.74 11.79 -17.29
CA ILE A 273 -6.31 12.78 -16.31
C ILE A 273 -4.83 13.16 -16.48
N CYS A 274 -3.99 12.19 -16.83
CA CYS A 274 -2.56 12.38 -17.03
C CYS A 274 -2.23 13.01 -18.40
N GLN A 275 -3.17 13.00 -19.35
CA GLN A 275 -3.04 13.71 -20.64
C GLN A 275 -1.74 13.38 -21.40
N GLY A 276 -1.28 12.14 -21.31
CA GLY A 276 -0.05 11.66 -21.94
C GLY A 276 1.21 11.79 -21.09
N LEU A 277 1.12 12.33 -19.87
CA LEU A 277 2.18 12.21 -18.87
C LEU A 277 2.21 10.79 -18.30
N GLU A 278 3.40 10.33 -17.95
CA GLU A 278 3.58 9.09 -17.20
C GLU A 278 3.13 9.30 -15.76
N ASP A 279 2.23 8.43 -15.29
CA ASP A 279 1.87 8.35 -13.88
C ASP A 279 2.75 7.32 -13.14
N GLY A 280 2.63 7.27 -11.83
CA GLY A 280 3.39 6.36 -11.01
C GLY A 280 3.25 6.68 -9.53
N HIS A 281 4.22 6.20 -8.76
CA HIS A 281 4.29 6.37 -7.31
C HIS A 281 4.53 7.84 -6.95
N GLY A 282 3.61 8.48 -6.25
CA GLY A 282 3.66 9.94 -6.00
C GLY A 282 3.44 10.78 -7.26
N GLY A 283 2.91 10.16 -8.31
CA GLY A 283 2.63 10.78 -9.60
C GLY A 283 1.45 11.74 -9.58
N LEU A 284 0.92 12.04 -10.75
CA LEU A 284 -0.14 13.01 -10.95
C LEU A 284 -1.43 12.60 -10.24
N LEU A 285 -1.82 11.32 -10.32
CA LEU A 285 -3.08 10.86 -9.73
C LEU A 285 -3.08 11.05 -8.21
N GLU A 286 -2.09 10.50 -7.51
CA GLU A 286 -1.98 10.60 -6.05
C GLU A 286 -1.78 12.05 -5.60
N THR A 287 -0.94 12.79 -6.31
CA THR A 287 -0.72 14.20 -5.99
C THR A 287 -2.01 14.99 -6.09
N SER A 288 -2.76 14.81 -7.17
CA SER A 288 -4.04 15.48 -7.35
C SER A 288 -5.02 15.08 -6.25
N ARG A 289 -5.13 13.78 -5.92
CA ARG A 289 -6.01 13.28 -4.86
C ARG A 289 -5.69 13.92 -3.51
N ILE A 290 -4.42 13.98 -3.10
CA ILE A 290 -4.06 14.62 -1.83
C ILE A 290 -4.27 16.13 -1.86
N MET A 291 -4.13 16.81 -3.01
CA MET A 291 -4.49 18.23 -3.11
C MET A 291 -5.97 18.49 -2.82
N ASP A 292 -6.87 17.55 -3.13
CA ASP A 292 -8.29 17.64 -2.78
C ASP A 292 -8.57 17.25 -1.32
N ILE A 293 -7.89 16.23 -0.79
CA ILE A 293 -8.17 15.70 0.56
C ILE A 293 -7.45 16.51 1.65
N ARG A 294 -6.17 16.82 1.46
CA ARG A 294 -5.27 17.51 2.40
C ARG A 294 -4.37 18.52 1.68
N PRO A 295 -4.93 19.59 1.07
CA PRO A 295 -4.14 20.60 0.37
C PRO A 295 -3.08 21.27 1.24
N ASP A 296 -3.31 21.32 2.56
CA ASP A 296 -2.40 21.87 3.56
C ASP A 296 -1.08 21.11 3.71
N LEU A 297 -1.04 19.84 3.26
CA LEU A 297 0.13 18.96 3.37
C LEU A 297 0.92 18.82 2.06
N VAL A 298 0.41 19.35 0.95
CA VAL A 298 1.09 19.26 -0.35
C VAL A 298 2.03 20.44 -0.50
N ALA A 299 3.31 20.19 -0.77
CA ALA A 299 4.25 21.27 -1.05
C ALA A 299 3.81 22.07 -2.28
N LYS A 300 4.31 23.29 -2.48
CA LYS A 300 3.98 24.08 -3.68
C LYS A 300 4.69 23.59 -4.92
N GLU A 301 5.93 23.14 -4.78
CA GLU A 301 6.73 22.65 -5.89
C GLU A 301 6.25 21.26 -6.31
N ARG A 302 6.25 21.00 -7.62
CA ARG A 302 5.96 19.68 -8.20
C ARG A 302 7.25 19.07 -8.70
N SER A 303 7.32 17.75 -8.65
CA SER A 303 8.50 16.99 -9.05
C SER A 303 8.13 15.87 -9.99
N HIS A 304 9.12 15.39 -10.74
CA HIS A 304 9.01 14.20 -11.56
C HIS A 304 10.04 13.15 -11.12
N GLY A 305 9.61 11.90 -11.12
CA GLY A 305 10.39 10.73 -10.71
C GLY A 305 10.52 9.73 -11.85
N GLU A 306 11.53 8.88 -11.78
CA GLU A 306 11.80 7.85 -12.78
C GLU A 306 11.53 6.47 -12.17
N PHE A 307 10.89 5.60 -12.94
CA PHE A 307 10.81 4.17 -12.62
C PHE A 307 11.83 3.40 -13.45
N VAL A 308 12.66 2.59 -12.78
CA VAL A 308 13.63 1.72 -13.44
C VAL A 308 13.09 0.29 -13.46
N ASP A 309 12.60 -0.14 -14.62
CA ASP A 309 12.06 -1.50 -14.79
C ASP A 309 13.17 -2.55 -14.69
N SER A 310 12.98 -3.54 -13.81
CA SER A 310 13.85 -4.71 -13.66
C SER A 310 13.38 -5.92 -14.46
N GLY A 311 12.32 -5.78 -15.25
CA GLY A 311 11.67 -6.87 -15.97
C GLY A 311 11.21 -7.96 -14.99
N TYR A 312 11.50 -9.21 -15.30
CA TYR A 312 11.12 -10.36 -14.47
C TYR A 312 12.13 -10.70 -13.36
N LEU A 313 13.16 -9.87 -13.16
CA LEU A 313 14.17 -10.13 -12.15
C LEU A 313 13.67 -9.78 -10.75
N ILE A 314 13.86 -10.71 -9.82
CA ILE A 314 13.81 -10.40 -8.38
C ILE A 314 15.17 -9.80 -8.03
N VAL A 315 15.16 -8.57 -7.54
CA VAL A 315 16.36 -7.79 -7.26
C VAL A 315 16.63 -7.77 -5.75
N SER A 316 17.89 -7.76 -5.35
CA SER A 316 18.29 -7.65 -3.94
C SER A 316 18.18 -6.22 -3.40
N ASP A 317 18.06 -5.24 -4.29
CA ASP A 317 18.04 -3.80 -4.05
C ASP A 317 16.82 -3.16 -4.75
N PRO A 318 15.57 -3.49 -4.34
CA PRO A 318 14.35 -2.99 -4.98
C PRO A 318 14.23 -1.46 -5.03
N GLU A 319 14.93 -0.76 -4.16
CA GLU A 319 14.99 0.71 -4.13
C GLU A 319 15.63 1.30 -5.39
N ARG A 320 16.43 0.53 -6.13
CA ARG A 320 16.95 0.96 -7.43
C ARG A 320 15.86 1.22 -8.47
N CYS A 321 14.69 0.59 -8.30
CA CYS A 321 13.54 0.79 -9.18
C CYS A 321 12.89 2.15 -8.99
N PHE A 322 13.12 2.80 -7.84
CA PHE A 322 12.67 4.16 -7.51
C PHE A 322 13.84 5.00 -6.98
N PRO A 323 14.78 5.44 -7.84
CA PRO A 323 16.00 6.12 -7.39
C PRO A 323 15.76 7.38 -6.54
N LYS A 324 14.64 8.07 -6.76
CA LYS A 324 14.22 9.25 -5.99
C LYS A 324 13.14 8.94 -4.95
N GLY A 325 12.76 7.67 -4.79
CA GLY A 325 11.66 7.24 -3.94
C GLY A 325 10.27 7.46 -4.52
N PHE A 326 10.16 7.89 -5.78
CA PHE A 326 8.90 8.15 -6.48
C PHE A 326 9.07 8.12 -8.00
N SER A 327 7.96 7.99 -8.74
CA SER A 327 7.92 7.92 -10.20
C SER A 327 6.74 8.68 -10.80
N GLY A 328 6.83 9.00 -12.09
CA GLY A 328 5.80 9.76 -12.79
C GLY A 328 5.95 11.28 -12.64
N ASP A 329 5.08 12.03 -13.30
CA ASP A 329 5.13 13.49 -13.37
C ASP A 329 3.94 14.15 -12.66
N ALA A 330 4.19 14.77 -11.50
CA ALA A 330 3.17 15.49 -10.75
C ALA A 330 2.91 16.93 -11.25
N GLY A 331 3.59 17.39 -12.31
CA GLY A 331 3.60 18.78 -12.76
C GLY A 331 2.23 19.35 -13.10
N LEU A 332 1.32 18.53 -13.62
CA LEU A 332 -0.05 18.92 -13.95
C LEU A 332 -1.08 18.49 -12.90
N ALA A 333 -0.64 18.12 -11.70
CA ALA A 333 -1.55 17.79 -10.60
C ALA A 333 -2.32 19.02 -10.13
N SER A 334 -3.61 18.84 -9.84
CA SER A 334 -4.47 19.92 -9.33
C SER A 334 -5.56 19.39 -8.41
N GLU A 335 -6.07 20.25 -7.54
CA GLU A 335 -7.21 19.95 -6.68
C GLU A 335 -8.45 19.54 -7.51
N GLU A 336 -8.71 20.22 -8.63
CA GLU A 336 -9.83 19.90 -9.52
C GLU A 336 -9.74 18.46 -10.06
N LYS A 337 -8.55 18.04 -10.51
CA LYS A 337 -8.30 16.66 -10.92
C LYS A 337 -8.47 15.69 -9.76
N GLY A 338 -7.99 16.07 -8.58
CA GLY A 338 -8.14 15.31 -7.34
C GLY A 338 -9.59 15.02 -7.01
N ARG A 339 -10.41 16.07 -6.97
CA ARG A 339 -11.85 15.98 -6.72
C ARG A 339 -12.54 15.07 -7.70
N ARG A 340 -12.17 15.17 -8.98
CA ARG A 340 -12.71 14.31 -10.04
C ARG A 340 -12.34 12.84 -9.84
N ILE A 341 -11.08 12.54 -9.51
CA ILE A 341 -10.61 11.19 -9.23
C ILE A 341 -11.32 10.64 -7.99
N ASN A 342 -11.31 11.38 -6.87
CA ASN A 342 -11.91 10.97 -5.60
C ASN A 342 -13.41 10.72 -5.77
N THR A 343 -14.13 11.60 -6.48
CA THR A 343 -15.57 11.40 -6.78
C THR A 343 -15.79 10.10 -7.55
N TYR A 344 -15.00 9.85 -8.59
CA TYR A 344 -15.12 8.62 -9.38
C TYR A 344 -14.86 7.36 -8.56
N ILE A 345 -13.83 7.37 -7.71
CA ILE A 345 -13.49 6.25 -6.82
C ILE A 345 -14.63 5.99 -5.84
N VAL A 346 -15.14 7.02 -5.17
CA VAL A 346 -16.24 6.89 -4.20
C VAL A 346 -17.52 6.39 -4.90
N ASP A 347 -17.87 6.94 -6.05
CA ASP A 347 -19.03 6.51 -6.84
C ASP A 347 -18.90 5.03 -7.23
N THR A 348 -17.75 4.65 -7.79
CA THR A 348 -17.49 3.28 -8.25
C THR A 348 -17.50 2.29 -7.09
N LEU A 349 -16.83 2.61 -5.98
CA LEU A 349 -16.79 1.75 -4.81
C LEU A 349 -18.18 1.63 -4.15
N THR A 350 -18.96 2.71 -4.11
CA THR A 350 -20.36 2.67 -3.64
C THR A 350 -21.16 1.64 -4.41
N GLU A 351 -21.10 1.66 -5.74
CA GLU A 351 -21.84 0.72 -6.59
C GLU A 351 -21.34 -0.72 -6.44
N LEU A 352 -20.03 -0.93 -6.30
CA LEU A 352 -19.46 -2.24 -6.01
C LEU A 352 -19.96 -2.78 -4.67
N VAL A 353 -19.99 -1.95 -3.63
CA VAL A 353 -20.45 -2.35 -2.30
C VAL A 353 -21.93 -2.74 -2.34
N ARG A 354 -22.80 -1.91 -2.93
CA ARG A 354 -24.22 -2.22 -3.07
C ARG A 354 -24.44 -3.55 -3.80
N ALA A 355 -23.80 -3.71 -4.96
CA ALA A 355 -23.94 -4.91 -5.79
C ALA A 355 -23.49 -6.19 -5.07
N ASN A 356 -22.54 -6.09 -4.14
CA ASN A 356 -21.99 -7.24 -3.44
C ASN A 356 -22.60 -7.48 -2.06
N PHE A 357 -23.10 -6.46 -1.35
CA PHE A 357 -23.51 -6.60 0.06
C PHE A 357 -24.97 -6.29 0.36
N GLU A 358 -25.68 -5.59 -0.52
CA GLU A 358 -27.11 -5.25 -0.35
C GLU A 358 -28.06 -6.14 -1.17
N GLY A 359 -27.50 -7.03 -2.00
CA GLY A 359 -28.25 -7.96 -2.86
C GLY A 359 -28.54 -9.32 -2.25
#